data_AF-A0A3M1R1Q2-F1
#
_entry.id   AF-A0A3M1R1Q2-F1
#
_cell.length_a   1.000
_cell.length_b   1.000
_cell.length_c   1.000
_cell.angle_alpha   90.00
_cell.angle_beta   90.00
_cell.angle_gamma   90.00
#
_symmetry.space_group_name_H-M   'P 1'
#
loop_
_entity.id
_entity.type
_entity.pdbx_description
1 polymer ?
#
loop_
_entity_poly.entity_id
_entity_poly.type
_entity_poly.pdbx_seq_one_letter_code
_entity_poly.pdbx_strand_id
1 'polypeptide(L)'
;MWRNLHLKWKLMVAFVGVTVLPLVITTLIISNRMSARLEAMKIQDLIHRVGMVRNLFHKLNTKALDYISLLQGNEELIQEAYFTRTVGDNSALTRHLRQLIHMLDVDELAVFGLNETLLAQAGAPYQDHSPSPSLLAQALTGQKVLGYDQRQDEIILRAAGPLTSQGETIAAVTVGFHLSTRFAEQIQKTIGAEFALISGGKVVIASHAGMRATTWTPFPNLSPDTVHMEREVHLNNTPYMMILAPLSLPSPLSQPSVIIALDKTDVRQTISETRFSLFAITTVIGVLTVLVSYG
;
A
#
# COMPACT_ATOMS: atom_id res chain seq x y z
N MET A 1 55.79 -34.90 -38.72
CA MET A 1 54.59 -34.10 -39.03
C MET A 1 53.59 -34.02 -37.88
N TRP A 2 53.23 -35.13 -37.21
CA TRP A 2 52.23 -35.14 -36.13
C TRP A 2 52.61 -34.33 -34.87
N ARG A 3 53.90 -34.26 -34.51
CA ARG A 3 54.38 -33.40 -33.39
C ARG A 3 54.17 -31.90 -33.64
N ASN A 4 54.21 -31.44 -34.89
CA ASN A 4 54.01 -30.02 -35.24
C ASN A 4 52.52 -29.64 -35.27
N LEU A 5 51.63 -30.56 -35.65
CA LEU A 5 50.18 -30.36 -35.46
C LEU A 5 49.81 -30.22 -33.98
N HIS A 6 50.44 -31.03 -33.13
CA HIS A 6 50.17 -30.98 -31.70
C HIS A 6 50.58 -29.65 -31.04
N LEU A 7 51.68 -29.04 -31.51
CA LEU A 7 52.15 -27.75 -31.00
C LEU A 7 51.23 -26.60 -31.46
N LYS A 8 50.81 -26.59 -32.73
CA LYS A 8 49.86 -25.60 -33.26
C LYS A 8 48.51 -25.67 -32.54
N TRP A 9 47.98 -26.87 -32.31
CA TRP A 9 46.73 -27.06 -31.57
C TRP A 9 46.82 -26.55 -30.12
N LYS A 10 47.93 -26.83 -29.42
CA LYS A 10 48.15 -26.34 -28.05
C LYS A 10 48.24 -24.80 -27.99
N LEU A 11 48.92 -24.17 -28.95
CA LEU A 11 49.00 -22.71 -29.08
C LEU A 11 47.64 -22.10 -29.39
N MET A 12 46.86 -22.73 -30.28
CA MET A 12 45.53 -22.28 -30.66
C MET A 12 44.53 -22.36 -29.50
N VAL A 13 44.51 -23.47 -28.76
CA VAL A 13 43.67 -23.61 -27.56
C VAL A 13 44.09 -22.60 -26.48
N ALA A 14 45.38 -22.36 -26.30
CA ALA A 14 45.87 -21.33 -25.39
C ALA A 14 45.42 -19.92 -25.81
N PHE A 15 45.49 -19.60 -27.10
CA PHE A 15 45.09 -18.30 -27.64
C PHE A 15 43.57 -18.06 -27.54
N VAL A 16 42.76 -19.07 -27.90
CA VAL A 16 41.30 -19.02 -27.74
C VAL A 16 40.94 -18.92 -26.27
N GLY A 17 41.61 -19.68 -25.40
CA GLY A 17 41.42 -19.62 -23.95
C GLY A 17 41.71 -18.23 -23.40
N VAL A 18 42.83 -17.61 -23.78
CA VAL A 18 43.20 -16.26 -23.34
C VAL A 18 42.25 -15.18 -23.89
N THR A 19 41.58 -15.41 -25.02
CA THR A 19 40.69 -14.41 -25.64
C THR A 19 39.23 -14.56 -25.18
N VAL A 20 38.71 -15.77 -25.19
CA VAL A 20 37.29 -16.07 -24.91
C VAL A 20 37.02 -16.09 -23.41
N LEU A 21 37.93 -16.64 -22.60
CA LEU A 21 37.70 -16.82 -21.17
C LEU A 21 37.55 -15.49 -20.42
N PRO A 22 38.40 -14.45 -20.63
CA PRO A 22 38.15 -13.13 -20.06
C PRO A 22 36.83 -12.53 -20.50
N LEU A 23 36.42 -12.74 -21.76
CA LEU A 23 35.18 -12.19 -22.28
C LEU A 23 33.94 -12.83 -21.62
N VAL A 24 33.97 -14.15 -21.40
CA VAL A 24 32.95 -14.87 -20.63
C VAL A 24 32.90 -14.35 -19.19
N ILE A 25 34.05 -14.19 -18.52
CA ILE A 25 34.12 -13.66 -17.16
C ILE A 25 33.55 -12.24 -17.09
N THR A 26 33.98 -11.34 -17.98
CA THR A 26 33.49 -9.97 -18.05
C THR A 26 31.99 -9.93 -18.28
N THR A 27 31.47 -10.77 -19.17
CA THR A 27 30.02 -10.91 -19.43
C THR A 27 29.25 -11.31 -18.17
N LEU A 28 29.74 -12.31 -17.42
CA LEU A 28 29.11 -12.73 -16.17
C LEU A 28 29.12 -11.61 -15.12
N ILE A 29 30.24 -10.89 -14.98
CA ILE A 29 30.35 -9.77 -14.04
C ILE A 29 29.38 -8.65 -14.42
N ILE A 30 29.32 -8.26 -15.69
CA ILE A 30 28.43 -7.21 -16.18
C ILE A 30 26.96 -7.61 -15.97
N SER A 31 26.59 -8.84 -16.34
CA SER A 31 25.23 -9.38 -16.14
C SER A 31 24.82 -9.33 -14.66
N ASN A 32 25.69 -9.75 -13.75
CA ASN A 32 25.40 -9.75 -12.31
C ASN A 32 25.28 -8.32 -11.77
N ARG A 33 26.19 -7.41 -12.14
CA ARG A 33 26.13 -6.00 -11.73
C ARG A 33 24.89 -5.30 -12.28
N MET A 34 24.52 -5.57 -13.53
CA MET A 34 23.32 -5.01 -14.15
C MET A 34 22.06 -5.49 -13.42
N SER A 35 21.96 -6.80 -13.15
CA SER A 35 20.83 -7.38 -12.41
C SER A 35 20.71 -6.74 -11.01
N ALA A 36 21.82 -6.65 -10.27
CA ALA A 36 21.84 -6.02 -8.95
C ALA A 36 21.45 -4.53 -9.00
N ARG A 37 21.88 -3.80 -10.04
CA ARG A 37 21.51 -2.39 -10.23
C ARG A 37 20.03 -2.21 -10.54
N LEU A 38 19.47 -3.03 -11.42
CA LEU A 38 18.04 -3.01 -11.74
C LEU A 38 17.18 -3.34 -10.51
N GLU A 39 17.58 -4.34 -9.73
CA GLU A 39 16.92 -4.66 -8.46
C GLU A 39 17.01 -3.50 -7.46
N ALA A 40 18.18 -2.89 -7.28
CA ALA A 40 18.34 -1.74 -6.40
C ALA A 40 17.46 -0.54 -6.81
N MET A 41 17.35 -0.27 -8.12
CA MET A 41 16.46 0.77 -8.64
C MET A 41 14.99 0.49 -8.33
N LYS A 42 14.54 -0.76 -8.48
CA LYS A 42 13.16 -1.18 -8.17
C LYS A 42 12.86 -1.11 -6.67
N ILE A 43 13.84 -1.44 -5.83
CA ILE A 43 13.73 -1.29 -4.38
C ILE A 43 13.55 0.19 -4.00
N GLN A 44 14.36 1.07 -4.57
CA GLN A 44 14.25 2.51 -4.30
C GLN A 44 12.89 3.06 -4.77
N ASP A 45 12.40 2.61 -5.92
CA ASP A 45 11.06 2.94 -6.43
C ASP A 45 9.95 2.46 -5.49
N LEU A 46 10.03 1.23 -4.98
CA LEU A 46 9.11 0.71 -3.97
C LEU A 46 9.11 1.54 -2.69
N ILE A 47 10.29 1.90 -2.15
CA ILE A 47 10.41 2.75 -0.95
C ILE A 47 9.76 4.12 -1.20
N HIS A 48 9.97 4.70 -2.39
CA HIS A 48 9.35 5.97 -2.77
C HIS A 48 7.82 5.86 -2.80
N ARG A 49 7.28 4.77 -3.35
CA ARG A 49 5.83 4.48 -3.39
C ARG A 49 5.25 4.25 -2.00
N VAL A 50 5.97 3.61 -1.07
CA VAL A 50 5.58 3.53 0.34
C VAL A 50 5.44 4.94 0.93
N GLY A 51 6.38 5.84 0.64
CA GLY A 51 6.30 7.25 1.02
C GLY A 51 5.06 7.96 0.47
N MET A 52 4.71 7.71 -0.80
CA MET A 52 3.48 8.25 -1.39
C MET A 52 2.23 7.73 -0.67
N VAL A 53 2.14 6.43 -0.40
CA VAL A 53 1.02 5.82 0.34
C VAL A 53 0.89 6.43 1.73
N ARG A 54 2.00 6.54 2.48
CA ARG A 54 2.01 7.20 3.80
C ARG A 54 1.48 8.63 3.73
N ASN A 55 1.89 9.39 2.72
CA ASN A 55 1.40 10.75 2.51
C ASN A 55 -0.09 10.79 2.16
N LEU A 56 -0.60 9.83 1.39
CA LEU A 56 -2.04 9.72 1.09
C LEU A 56 -2.85 9.45 2.35
N PHE A 57 -2.43 8.50 3.19
CA PHE A 57 -3.08 8.22 4.47
C PHE A 57 -2.99 9.42 5.42
N HIS A 58 -1.85 10.10 5.49
CA HIS A 58 -1.72 11.32 6.29
C HIS A 58 -2.71 12.40 5.84
N LYS A 59 -2.80 12.67 4.53
CA LYS A 59 -3.79 13.61 3.99
C LYS A 59 -5.22 13.19 4.29
N LEU A 60 -5.54 11.90 4.20
CA LEU A 60 -6.86 11.39 4.51
C LEU A 60 -7.21 11.57 6.00
N ASN A 61 -6.25 11.31 6.90
CA ASN A 61 -6.40 11.54 8.34
C ASN A 61 -6.65 13.01 8.66
N THR A 62 -5.87 13.91 8.05
CA THR A 62 -6.06 15.36 8.22
C THR A 62 -7.40 15.81 7.67
N LYS A 63 -7.78 15.36 6.47
CA LYS A 63 -9.09 15.62 5.85
C LYS A 63 -10.24 15.22 6.78
N ALA A 64 -10.15 14.05 7.41
CA ALA A 64 -11.17 13.57 8.34
C ALA A 64 -11.32 14.47 9.58
N LEU A 65 -10.20 14.90 10.18
CA LEU A 65 -10.22 15.80 11.35
C LEU A 65 -10.65 17.23 11.00
N ASP A 66 -10.31 17.70 9.80
CA ASP A 66 -10.76 19.00 9.29
C ASP A 66 -12.27 18.99 9.11
N TYR A 67 -12.85 17.90 8.58
CA TYR A 67 -14.29 17.74 8.46
C TYR A 67 -15.00 17.72 9.80
N ILE A 68 -14.44 17.05 10.81
CA ILE A 68 -14.96 17.16 12.18
C ILE A 68 -14.94 18.62 12.65
N SER A 69 -13.85 19.34 12.41
CA SER A 69 -13.76 20.75 12.81
C SER A 69 -14.80 21.64 12.12
N LEU A 70 -15.11 21.37 10.85
CA LEU A 70 -16.18 22.06 10.12
C LEU A 70 -17.56 21.73 10.70
N LEU A 71 -17.82 20.45 11.00
CA LEU A 71 -19.09 20.00 11.56
C LEU A 71 -19.33 20.54 12.97
N GLN A 72 -18.27 20.66 13.77
CA GLN A 72 -18.32 21.29 15.10
C GLN A 72 -18.65 22.77 15.05
N GLY A 73 -18.35 23.46 13.94
CA GLY A 73 -18.72 24.86 13.73
C GLY A 73 -20.10 25.06 13.10
N ASN A 74 -20.82 23.99 12.76
CA ASN A 74 -22.13 24.08 12.12
C ASN A 74 -23.24 24.24 13.18
N GLU A 75 -23.71 25.48 13.37
CA GLU A 75 -24.75 25.81 14.35
C GLU A 75 -26.08 25.07 14.10
N GLU A 76 -26.47 24.89 12.84
CA GLU A 76 -27.70 24.19 12.46
C GLU A 76 -27.61 22.70 12.84
N LEU A 77 -26.45 22.06 12.62
CA LEU A 77 -26.21 20.68 13.04
C LEU A 77 -26.29 20.54 14.57
N ILE A 78 -25.71 21.48 15.31
CA ILE A 78 -25.75 21.50 16.79
C ILE A 78 -27.19 21.65 17.29
N GLN A 79 -27.96 22.58 16.70
CA GLN A 79 -29.35 22.82 17.07
C GLN A 79 -30.23 21.59 16.80
N GLU A 80 -30.09 20.97 15.62
CA GLU A 80 -30.85 19.76 15.27
C GLU A 80 -30.46 18.56 16.13
N ALA A 81 -29.18 18.41 16.47
CA ALA A 81 -28.72 17.37 17.39
C ALA A 81 -29.31 17.56 18.80
N TYR A 82 -29.33 18.80 19.30
CA TYR A 82 -29.95 19.15 20.57
C TYR A 82 -31.46 18.87 20.59
N PHE A 83 -32.17 19.28 19.53
CA PHE A 83 -33.60 19.04 19.39
C PHE A 83 -33.92 17.55 19.31
N THR A 84 -33.19 16.80 18.47
CA THR A 84 -33.36 15.34 18.32
C THR A 84 -33.17 14.63 19.65
N ARG A 85 -32.15 15.02 20.44
CA ARG A 85 -31.92 14.44 21.77
C ARG A 85 -33.06 14.71 22.76
N THR A 86 -33.68 15.89 22.68
CA THR A 86 -34.73 16.31 23.63
C THR A 86 -36.11 15.76 23.24
N VAL A 87 -36.44 15.76 21.95
CA VAL A 87 -37.78 15.45 21.43
C VAL A 87 -37.87 14.02 20.88
N GLY A 88 -36.75 13.44 20.47
CA GLY A 88 -36.68 12.09 19.89
C GLY A 88 -36.99 12.02 18.39
N ASP A 89 -37.42 13.12 17.76
CA ASP A 89 -37.59 13.19 16.30
C ASP A 89 -36.25 13.48 15.62
N ASN A 90 -35.76 12.51 14.83
CA ASN A 90 -34.48 12.60 14.12
C ASN A 90 -34.62 12.95 12.63
N SER A 91 -35.82 13.27 12.16
CA SER A 91 -36.11 13.45 10.73
C SER A 91 -35.38 14.66 10.12
N ALA A 92 -35.32 15.79 10.85
CA ALA A 92 -34.59 16.99 10.45
C ALA A 92 -33.08 16.73 10.39
N LEU A 93 -32.52 16.23 11.49
CA LEU A 93 -31.09 15.88 11.60
C LEU A 93 -30.66 14.90 10.50
N THR A 94 -31.44 13.85 10.25
CA THR A 94 -31.14 12.88 9.19
C THR A 94 -31.12 13.53 7.80
N ARG A 95 -32.02 14.47 7.53
CA ARG A 95 -32.08 15.18 6.24
C ARG A 95 -30.85 16.09 6.07
N HIS A 96 -30.46 16.80 7.12
CA HIS A 96 -29.29 17.66 7.10
C HIS A 96 -27.99 16.84 6.93
N LEU A 97 -27.83 15.73 7.66
CA LEU A 97 -26.68 14.83 7.47
C LEU A 97 -26.58 14.31 6.03
N ARG A 98 -27.71 14.01 5.37
CA ARG A 98 -27.74 13.61 3.95
C ARG A 98 -27.34 14.71 2.98
N GLN A 99 -27.48 15.98 3.35
CA GLN A 99 -26.95 17.07 2.53
C GLN A 99 -25.44 17.22 2.75
N LEU A 100 -25.01 17.18 4.01
CA LEU A 100 -23.60 17.30 4.39
C LEU A 100 -22.73 16.19 3.81
N ILE A 101 -23.21 14.95 3.75
CA ILE A 101 -22.42 13.83 3.22
C ILE A 101 -21.99 14.04 1.77
N HIS A 102 -22.88 14.59 0.93
CA HIS A 102 -22.56 14.90 -0.47
C HIS A 102 -21.62 16.09 -0.60
N MET A 103 -21.72 17.08 0.29
CA MET A 103 -20.84 18.24 0.30
C MET A 103 -19.42 17.89 0.76
N LEU A 104 -19.32 17.00 1.75
CA LEU A 104 -18.04 16.60 2.35
C LEU A 104 -17.37 15.47 1.57
N ASP A 105 -18.06 14.77 0.67
CA ASP A 105 -17.51 13.61 -0.04
C ASP A 105 -16.95 12.56 0.95
N VAL A 106 -17.82 12.12 1.85
CA VAL A 106 -17.55 11.10 2.87
C VAL A 106 -18.50 9.93 2.70
N ASP A 107 -18.09 8.74 3.11
CA ASP A 107 -18.91 7.53 2.93
C ASP A 107 -19.98 7.39 4.01
N GLU A 108 -19.68 7.89 5.22
CA GLU A 108 -20.57 7.82 6.38
C GLU A 108 -20.48 9.09 7.24
N LEU A 109 -21.64 9.54 7.73
CA LEU A 109 -21.77 10.60 8.71
C LEU A 109 -22.80 10.20 9.76
N ALA A 110 -22.45 10.27 11.05
CA ALA A 110 -23.36 9.88 12.12
C ALA A 110 -23.23 10.78 13.35
N VAL A 111 -24.34 10.98 14.05
CA VAL A 111 -24.41 11.75 15.29
C VAL A 111 -24.89 10.85 16.42
N PHE A 112 -24.15 10.85 17.52
CA PHE A 112 -24.40 10.04 18.71
C PHE A 112 -24.71 10.94 19.91
N GLY A 113 -25.64 10.53 20.76
CA GLY A 113 -25.93 11.18 22.03
C GLY A 113 -24.89 10.86 23.09
N LEU A 114 -25.05 11.44 24.30
CA LEU A 114 -24.11 11.26 25.42
C LEU A 114 -23.99 9.81 25.91
N ASN A 115 -25.03 9.00 25.72
CA ASN A 115 -25.05 7.60 26.11
C ASN A 115 -24.62 6.67 24.97
N GLU A 116 -23.83 7.19 24.01
CA GLU A 116 -23.40 6.48 22.79
C GLU A 116 -24.58 6.00 21.91
N THR A 117 -25.78 6.55 22.14
CA THR A 117 -26.99 6.22 21.37
C THR A 117 -26.96 6.92 20.02
N LEU A 118 -27.15 6.18 18.93
CA LEU A 118 -27.26 6.76 17.61
C LEU A 118 -28.50 7.68 17.52
N LEU A 119 -28.30 8.96 17.22
CA LEU A 119 -29.38 9.93 17.00
C LEU A 119 -29.81 9.94 15.54
N ALA A 120 -28.84 10.05 14.63
CA ALA A 120 -29.06 10.03 13.18
C ALA A 120 -27.81 9.59 12.43
N GLN A 121 -28.01 9.09 11.21
CA GLN A 121 -26.95 8.64 10.30
C GLN A 121 -27.32 8.97 8.85
N ALA A 122 -26.32 9.27 8.04
CA ALA A 122 -26.40 9.38 6.59
C ALA A 122 -25.22 8.64 5.94
N GLY A 123 -25.42 8.21 4.69
CA GLY A 123 -24.40 7.47 3.92
C GLY A 123 -24.60 5.98 3.91
N ALA A 124 -23.51 5.27 3.60
CA ALA A 124 -23.44 3.82 3.58
C ALA A 124 -24.03 3.28 4.89
N PRO A 125 -25.26 2.71 4.85
CA PRO A 125 -25.96 2.31 6.06
C PRO A 125 -25.71 0.83 6.29
N TYR A 126 -25.25 0.37 7.45
CA TYR A 126 -25.35 -1.06 7.74
C TYR A 126 -25.48 -1.35 9.25
N GLN A 127 -26.64 -1.92 9.58
CA GLN A 127 -27.04 -2.59 10.83
C GLN A 127 -25.84 -3.00 11.71
N ASP A 128 -25.87 -2.64 13.01
CA ASP A 128 -24.95 -3.07 14.08
C ASP A 128 -23.53 -2.47 14.21
N HIS A 129 -23.20 -1.36 13.53
CA HIS A 129 -21.82 -0.86 13.56
C HIS A 129 -21.69 0.51 14.23
N SER A 130 -21.84 0.53 15.55
CA SER A 130 -21.37 1.65 16.35
C SER A 130 -19.84 1.77 16.21
N PRO A 131 -19.30 3.00 16.09
CA PRO A 131 -17.85 3.23 16.18
C PRO A 131 -17.30 2.58 17.45
N SER A 132 -15.99 2.27 17.45
CA SER A 132 -15.33 1.77 18.67
C SER A 132 -15.75 2.59 19.90
N PRO A 133 -16.20 1.96 21.01
CA PRO A 133 -16.60 2.68 22.21
C PRO A 133 -15.50 3.62 22.72
N SER A 134 -14.24 3.23 22.53
CA SER A 134 -13.08 4.06 22.88
C SER A 134 -12.99 5.37 22.10
N LEU A 135 -13.45 5.39 20.84
CA LEU A 135 -13.45 6.56 19.97
C LEU A 135 -14.60 7.50 20.33
N LEU A 136 -15.80 6.97 20.55
CA LEU A 136 -16.95 7.79 20.98
C LEU A 136 -16.73 8.38 22.38
N ALA A 137 -16.24 7.59 23.34
CA ALA A 137 -15.97 8.07 24.69
C ALA A 137 -14.97 9.25 24.71
N GLN A 138 -13.91 9.19 23.90
CA GLN A 138 -12.97 10.30 23.77
C GLN A 138 -13.61 11.53 23.10
N ALA A 139 -14.43 11.33 22.07
CA ALA A 139 -15.16 12.43 21.45
C ALA A 139 -16.10 13.13 22.43
N LEU A 140 -16.84 12.36 23.23
CA LEU A 140 -17.79 12.87 24.22
C LEU A 140 -17.11 13.63 25.38
N THR A 141 -15.83 13.34 25.67
CA THR A 141 -15.04 14.11 26.65
C THR A 141 -14.46 15.41 26.11
N GLY A 142 -14.78 15.78 24.87
CA GLY A 142 -14.38 17.06 24.28
C GLY A 142 -13.22 16.98 23.28
N GLN A 143 -12.72 15.77 22.97
CA GLN A 143 -11.54 15.61 22.12
C GLN A 143 -11.91 15.31 20.67
N LYS A 144 -11.13 15.82 19.72
CA LYS A 144 -11.16 15.32 18.35
C LYS A 144 -10.26 14.10 18.27
N VAL A 145 -10.81 12.99 17.82
CA VAL A 145 -10.10 11.71 17.77
C VAL A 145 -10.23 11.06 16.41
N LEU A 146 -9.21 10.28 16.07
CA LEU A 146 -9.15 9.47 14.87
C LEU A 146 -9.06 8.01 15.30
N GLY A 147 -9.68 7.11 14.54
CA GLY A 147 -9.57 5.68 14.75
C GLY A 147 -9.83 4.91 13.47
N TYR A 148 -9.51 3.62 13.55
CA TYR A 148 -9.70 2.69 12.47
C TYR A 148 -10.56 1.54 12.98
N ASP A 149 -11.70 1.32 12.35
CA ASP A 149 -12.56 0.19 12.64
C ASP A 149 -12.36 -0.87 11.55
N GLN A 150 -11.96 -2.07 11.95
CA GLN A 150 -11.80 -3.19 11.02
C GLN A 150 -13.10 -4.00 10.93
N ARG A 151 -13.58 -4.22 9.71
CA ARG A 151 -14.59 -5.22 9.36
C ARG A 151 -13.93 -6.42 8.69
N GLN A 152 -14.71 -7.47 8.41
CA GLN A 152 -14.18 -8.68 7.75
C GLN A 152 -13.47 -8.35 6.43
N ASP A 153 -14.07 -7.49 5.60
CA ASP A 153 -13.60 -7.20 4.23
C ASP A 153 -13.30 -5.72 3.95
N GLU A 154 -13.40 -4.86 4.97
CA GLU A 154 -13.11 -3.42 4.84
C GLU A 154 -12.50 -2.85 6.11
N ILE A 155 -11.77 -1.74 5.97
CA ILE A 155 -11.34 -0.92 7.10
C ILE A 155 -11.99 0.44 6.94
N ILE A 156 -12.54 0.98 8.03
CA ILE A 156 -13.13 2.30 8.03
C ILE A 156 -12.22 3.22 8.82
N LEU A 157 -11.73 4.27 8.17
CA LEU A 157 -11.12 5.38 8.88
C LEU A 157 -12.24 6.24 9.44
N ARG A 158 -12.31 6.37 10.76
CA ARG A 158 -13.27 7.24 11.44
C ARG A 158 -12.56 8.41 12.12
N ALA A 159 -13.17 9.59 12.01
CA ALA A 159 -12.90 10.71 12.89
C ALA A 159 -14.14 11.00 13.72
N ALA A 160 -13.95 11.44 14.96
CA ALA A 160 -15.04 11.88 15.82
C ALA A 160 -14.66 13.14 16.59
N GLY A 161 -15.67 13.92 16.95
CA GLY A 161 -15.51 15.08 17.83
C GLY A 161 -16.80 15.47 18.54
N PRO A 162 -16.69 16.22 19.64
CA PRO A 162 -17.85 16.70 20.39
C PRO A 162 -18.64 17.74 19.58
N LEU A 163 -19.96 17.67 19.62
CA LEU A 163 -20.83 18.82 19.33
C LEU A 163 -21.11 19.51 20.66
N THR A 164 -20.76 20.79 20.77
CA THR A 164 -20.93 21.56 21.99
C THR A 164 -21.99 22.65 21.82
N SER A 165 -22.77 22.88 22.86
CA SER A 165 -23.70 24.01 22.96
C SER A 165 -23.46 24.69 24.30
N GLN A 166 -23.25 26.00 24.29
CA GLN A 166 -22.96 26.80 25.50
C GLN A 166 -21.76 26.26 26.32
N GLY A 167 -20.78 25.66 25.65
CA GLY A 167 -19.59 25.09 26.29
C GLY A 167 -19.75 23.66 26.82
N GLU A 168 -20.95 23.08 26.76
CA GLU A 168 -21.21 21.69 27.15
C GLU A 168 -21.31 20.77 25.94
N THR A 169 -20.69 19.58 26.01
CA THR A 169 -20.90 18.55 24.99
C THR A 169 -22.34 18.05 25.04
N ILE A 170 -23.05 18.13 23.91
CA ILE A 170 -24.45 17.67 23.80
C ILE A 170 -24.58 16.36 23.02
N ALA A 171 -23.62 16.07 22.15
CA ALA A 171 -23.56 14.92 21.26
C ALA A 171 -22.11 14.74 20.74
N ALA A 172 -21.85 13.65 20.02
CA ALA A 172 -20.64 13.46 19.23
C ALA A 172 -21.02 13.30 17.75
N VAL A 173 -20.25 13.91 16.86
CA VAL A 173 -20.36 13.70 15.41
C VAL A 173 -19.20 12.83 14.95
N THR A 174 -19.46 11.93 14.01
CA THR A 174 -18.46 11.05 13.41
C THR A 174 -18.52 11.12 11.89
N VAL A 175 -17.35 11.05 11.26
CA VAL A 175 -17.14 10.97 9.81
C VAL A 175 -16.40 9.67 9.52
N GLY A 176 -16.84 8.93 8.51
CA GLY A 176 -16.23 7.67 8.07
C GLY A 176 -15.80 7.68 6.61
N PHE A 177 -14.61 7.14 6.34
CA PHE A 177 -14.11 6.81 5.01
C PHE A 177 -13.89 5.30 4.89
N HIS A 178 -14.54 4.66 3.92
CA HIS A 178 -14.44 3.23 3.68
C HIS A 178 -13.22 2.91 2.82
N LEU A 179 -12.21 2.29 3.43
CA LEU A 179 -11.06 1.74 2.73
C LEU A 179 -11.49 0.37 2.16
N SER A 180 -12.05 0.41 0.96
CA SER A 180 -12.55 -0.76 0.21
C SER A 180 -11.58 -1.22 -0.88
N THR A 181 -11.93 -2.28 -1.63
CA THR A 181 -11.19 -2.70 -2.83
C THR A 181 -11.05 -1.55 -3.85
N ARG A 182 -12.08 -0.70 -4.01
CA ARG A 182 -12.02 0.46 -4.93
C ARG A 182 -10.97 1.47 -4.50
N PHE A 183 -10.82 1.68 -3.20
CA PHE A 183 -9.76 2.54 -2.64
C PHE A 183 -8.37 1.95 -2.95
N ALA A 184 -8.21 0.63 -2.79
CA ALA A 184 -6.96 -0.05 -3.16
C ALA A 184 -6.62 0.08 -4.65
N GLU A 185 -7.61 -0.08 -5.54
CA GLU A 185 -7.46 0.15 -6.99
C GLU A 185 -7.09 1.61 -7.32
N GLN A 186 -7.67 2.58 -6.61
CA GLN A 186 -7.34 4.00 -6.79
C GLN A 186 -5.90 4.29 -6.35
N ILE A 187 -5.45 3.73 -5.23
CA ILE A 187 -4.05 3.80 -4.82
C ILE A 187 -3.17 3.16 -5.89
N GLN A 188 -3.51 1.96 -6.38
CA GLN A 188 -2.74 1.26 -7.41
C GLN A 188 -2.58 2.10 -8.67
N LYS A 189 -3.64 2.76 -9.14
CA LYS A 189 -3.58 3.71 -10.27
C LYS A 189 -2.69 4.92 -9.97
N THR A 190 -2.69 5.42 -8.74
CA THR A 190 -1.92 6.60 -8.32
C THR A 190 -0.43 6.29 -8.19
N ILE A 191 -0.10 5.17 -7.54
CA ILE A 191 1.28 4.79 -7.26
C ILE A 191 1.88 3.93 -8.35
N GLY A 192 1.08 3.38 -9.29
CA GLY A 192 1.51 2.50 -10.38
C GLY A 192 2.02 1.12 -9.94
N ALA A 193 1.61 0.66 -8.76
CA ALA A 193 2.03 -0.61 -8.15
C ALA A 193 0.84 -1.24 -7.43
N GLU A 194 0.84 -2.56 -7.32
CA GLU A 194 -0.21 -3.26 -6.59
C GLU A 194 -0.14 -2.91 -5.10
N PHE A 195 -1.31 -2.78 -4.47
CA PHE A 195 -1.46 -2.32 -3.10
C PHE A 195 -2.37 -3.26 -2.33
N ALA A 196 -2.00 -3.57 -1.10
CA ALA A 196 -2.88 -4.22 -0.13
C ALA A 196 -2.70 -3.64 1.27
N LEU A 197 -3.74 -3.76 2.07
CA LEU A 197 -3.76 -3.40 3.48
C LEU A 197 -3.95 -4.68 4.30
N ILE A 198 -3.01 -4.94 5.21
CA ILE A 198 -3.04 -6.05 6.15
C ILE A 198 -3.45 -5.51 7.52
N SER A 199 -4.38 -6.20 8.17
CA SER A 199 -4.65 -6.01 9.60
C SER A 199 -4.87 -7.36 10.27
N GLY A 200 -4.30 -7.54 11.46
CA GLY A 200 -4.36 -8.83 12.19
C GLY A 200 -3.79 -10.02 11.40
N GLY A 201 -2.79 -9.79 10.54
CA GLY A 201 -2.17 -10.84 9.70
C GLY A 201 -2.99 -11.27 8.49
N LYS A 202 -4.13 -10.63 8.21
CA LYS A 202 -4.97 -10.90 7.03
C LYS A 202 -5.02 -9.69 6.12
N VAL A 203 -5.02 -9.94 4.81
CA VAL A 203 -5.28 -8.89 3.82
C VAL A 203 -6.76 -8.54 3.89
N VAL A 204 -7.07 -7.29 4.24
CA VAL A 204 -8.44 -6.80 4.31
C VAL A 204 -8.84 -6.23 2.95
N ILE A 205 -7.99 -5.37 2.37
CA ILE A 205 -8.18 -4.82 1.02
C ILE A 205 -6.96 -5.05 0.16
N ALA A 206 -7.19 -5.26 -1.14
CA ALA A 206 -6.15 -5.43 -2.14
C ALA A 206 -6.62 -4.93 -3.50
N SER A 207 -5.71 -4.36 -4.29
CA SER A 207 -5.94 -4.03 -5.70
C SER A 207 -5.88 -5.28 -6.59
N HIS A 208 -5.16 -6.31 -6.16
CA HIS A 208 -4.99 -7.56 -6.89
C HIS A 208 -5.54 -8.76 -6.10
N ALA A 209 -6.43 -9.54 -6.73
CA ALA A 209 -7.06 -10.71 -6.10
C ALA A 209 -6.04 -11.74 -5.59
N GLY A 210 -4.92 -11.91 -6.30
CA GLY A 210 -3.85 -12.83 -5.88
C GLY A 210 -3.24 -12.51 -4.52
N MET A 211 -3.28 -11.24 -4.06
CA MET A 211 -2.76 -10.87 -2.74
C MET A 211 -3.62 -11.40 -1.60
N ARG A 212 -4.94 -11.55 -1.82
CA ARG A 212 -5.84 -12.13 -0.81
C ARG A 212 -5.66 -13.64 -0.65
N ALA A 213 -5.24 -14.32 -1.73
CA ALA A 213 -5.01 -15.76 -1.73
C ALA A 213 -3.67 -16.16 -1.07
N THR A 214 -2.74 -15.23 -0.96
CA THR A 214 -1.44 -15.47 -0.29
C THR A 214 -1.62 -15.44 1.22
N THR A 215 -1.14 -16.47 1.91
CA THR A 215 -1.04 -16.45 3.38
C THR A 215 0.15 -15.58 3.77
N TRP A 216 -0.13 -14.48 4.45
CA TRP A 216 0.89 -13.58 4.96
C TRP A 216 1.23 -13.99 6.38
N THR A 217 2.50 -14.25 6.65
CA THR A 217 2.94 -14.35 8.05
C THR A 217 2.79 -12.97 8.67
N PRO A 218 1.92 -12.80 9.70
CA PRO A 218 1.92 -11.56 10.46
C PRO A 218 3.34 -11.37 11.00
N PHE A 219 3.97 -10.24 10.71
CA PHE A 219 5.23 -9.87 11.32
C PHE A 219 4.91 -9.10 12.59
N PRO A 220 4.93 -9.73 13.78
CA PRO A 220 4.76 -9.00 15.02
C PRO A 220 5.92 -8.00 15.17
N ASN A 221 5.60 -6.76 15.50
CA ASN A 221 6.55 -5.73 15.91
C ASN A 221 7.56 -5.25 14.84
N LEU A 222 7.08 -4.92 13.63
CA LEU A 222 7.86 -4.04 12.77
C LEU A 222 7.89 -2.65 13.39
N SER A 223 9.08 -2.13 13.73
CA SER A 223 9.22 -0.72 14.11
C SER A 223 8.66 0.16 12.98
N PRO A 224 8.12 1.37 13.26
CA PRO A 224 7.55 2.28 12.27
C PRO A 224 8.44 2.54 11.03
N ASP A 225 9.76 2.48 11.23
CA ASP A 225 10.77 2.71 10.20
C ASP A 225 11.30 1.43 9.54
N THR A 226 10.93 0.26 10.07
CA THR A 226 11.35 -1.03 9.52
C THR A 226 10.44 -1.42 8.37
N VAL A 227 11.08 -1.70 7.25
CA VAL A 227 10.41 -2.15 6.04
C VAL A 227 10.89 -3.56 5.75
N HIS A 228 9.95 -4.50 5.66
CA HIS A 228 10.27 -5.87 5.26
C HIS A 228 10.15 -5.99 3.75
N MET A 229 11.05 -6.76 3.13
CA MET A 229 11.11 -6.86 1.68
C MET A 229 11.24 -8.31 1.26
N GLU A 230 10.30 -8.74 0.43
CA GLU A 230 10.36 -10.02 -0.24
C GLU A 230 10.74 -9.80 -1.69
N ARG A 231 11.90 -10.33 -2.08
CA ARG A 231 12.50 -10.07 -3.39
C ARG A 231 11.72 -10.73 -4.53
N GLU A 232 10.95 -11.76 -4.23
CA GLU A 232 10.17 -12.48 -5.23
C GLU A 232 8.99 -13.22 -4.60
N VAL A 233 7.78 -12.82 -4.97
CA VAL A 233 6.55 -13.54 -4.69
C VAL A 233 5.72 -13.66 -5.95
N HIS A 234 5.17 -14.83 -6.19
CA HIS A 234 4.34 -15.07 -7.36
C HIS A 234 2.87 -14.84 -6.99
N LEU A 235 2.26 -13.83 -7.60
CA LEU A 235 0.82 -13.59 -7.53
C LEU A 235 0.23 -14.07 -8.86
N ASN A 236 -0.58 -15.13 -8.85
CA ASN A 236 -1.16 -15.75 -10.05
C ASN A 236 -0.11 -16.05 -11.14
N ASN A 237 1.04 -16.62 -10.77
CA ASN A 237 2.17 -16.96 -11.65
C ASN A 237 2.98 -15.75 -12.20
N THR A 238 2.66 -14.52 -11.81
CA THR A 238 3.44 -13.33 -12.15
C THR A 238 4.40 -13.00 -10.99
N PRO A 239 5.71 -12.80 -11.26
CA PRO A 239 6.70 -12.51 -10.22
C PRO A 239 6.67 -11.04 -9.81
N TYR A 240 6.46 -10.77 -8.52
CA TYR A 240 6.48 -9.44 -7.93
C TYR A 240 7.64 -9.28 -6.95
N MET A 241 8.16 -8.06 -6.86
CA MET A 241 8.97 -7.60 -5.74
C MET A 241 8.04 -6.89 -4.78
N MET A 242 8.10 -7.22 -3.50
CA MET A 242 7.14 -6.71 -2.53
C MET A 242 7.84 -6.07 -1.34
N ILE A 243 7.16 -5.06 -0.82
CA ILE A 243 7.58 -4.32 0.34
C ILE A 243 6.40 -4.23 1.30
N LEU A 244 6.65 -4.61 2.54
CA LEU A 244 5.70 -4.53 3.63
C LEU A 244 6.15 -3.43 4.58
N ALA A 245 5.29 -2.43 4.78
CA ALA A 245 5.59 -1.29 5.63
C ALA A 245 4.45 -1.04 6.62
N PRO A 246 4.75 -0.76 7.90
CA PRO A 246 3.72 -0.36 8.84
C PRO A 246 3.15 1.02 8.46
N LEU A 247 1.85 1.20 8.65
CA LEU A 247 1.22 2.52 8.69
C LEU A 247 1.23 3.00 10.14
N SER A 248 1.98 4.06 10.41
CA SER A 248 1.95 4.74 11.70
C SER A 248 0.63 5.50 11.84
N LEU A 249 -0.38 4.81 12.36
CA LEU A 249 -1.71 5.37 12.56
C LEU A 249 -1.96 5.60 14.04
N PRO A 250 -2.61 6.72 14.41
CA PRO A 250 -3.04 6.95 15.77
C PRO A 250 -4.23 6.04 16.07
N SER A 251 -3.96 4.83 16.54
CA SER A 251 -4.98 3.90 17.03
C SER A 251 -4.39 2.97 18.10
N PRO A 252 -5.13 2.66 19.18
CA PRO A 252 -4.74 1.64 20.16
C PRO A 252 -4.89 0.21 19.63
N LEU A 253 -5.51 0.01 18.46
CA LEU A 253 -5.67 -1.29 17.81
C LEU A 253 -4.44 -1.67 16.98
N SER A 254 -4.33 -2.95 16.61
CA SER A 254 -3.24 -3.48 15.78
C SER A 254 -2.98 -2.58 14.57
N GLN A 255 -1.78 -1.98 14.51
CA GLN A 255 -1.40 -1.06 13.45
C GLN A 255 -1.49 -1.78 12.10
N PRO A 256 -2.37 -1.34 11.18
CA PRO A 256 -2.44 -1.97 9.87
C PRO A 256 -1.13 -1.70 9.12
N SER A 257 -0.76 -2.64 8.26
CA SER A 257 0.44 -2.57 7.44
C SER A 257 0.05 -2.56 5.98
N VAL A 258 0.86 -1.93 5.13
CA VAL A 258 0.64 -1.92 3.68
C VAL A 258 1.60 -2.86 3.00
N ILE A 259 1.10 -3.59 2.02
CA ILE A 259 1.89 -4.29 1.01
C ILE A 259 1.88 -3.42 -0.23
N ILE A 260 3.06 -3.18 -0.79
CA ILE A 260 3.19 -2.66 -2.15
C ILE A 260 3.97 -3.69 -2.95
N ALA A 261 3.44 -4.08 -4.11
CA ALA A 261 4.06 -5.05 -4.99
C ALA A 261 4.27 -4.47 -6.39
N LEU A 262 5.47 -4.64 -6.91
CA LEU A 262 5.87 -4.16 -8.23
C LEU A 262 6.22 -5.36 -9.11
N ASP A 263 5.62 -5.39 -10.30
CA ASP A 263 5.85 -6.47 -11.28
C ASP A 263 7.33 -6.51 -11.70
N LYS A 264 7.93 -7.71 -11.67
CA LYS A 264 9.32 -7.97 -12.07
C LYS A 264 9.43 -8.52 -13.49
N THR A 265 8.33 -8.70 -14.21
CA THR A 265 8.31 -9.29 -15.56
C THR A 265 9.26 -8.55 -16.50
N ASP A 266 9.19 -7.22 -16.54
CA ASP A 266 10.08 -6.38 -17.36
C ASP A 266 11.56 -6.55 -16.97
N VAL A 267 11.85 -6.68 -15.67
CA VAL A 267 13.22 -6.86 -15.17
C VAL A 267 13.76 -8.22 -15.60
N ARG A 268 12.94 -9.28 -15.47
CA ARG A 268 13.30 -10.63 -15.92
C ARG A 268 13.52 -10.67 -17.42
N GLN A 269 12.64 -10.06 -18.19
CA GLN A 269 12.75 -9.98 -19.65
C GLN A 269 14.03 -9.23 -20.05
N THR A 270 14.26 -8.05 -19.47
CA THR A 270 15.48 -7.24 -19.74
C THR A 270 16.75 -8.01 -19.41
N ILE A 271 16.80 -8.71 -18.26
CA ILE A 271 17.94 -9.53 -17.87
C ILE A 271 18.14 -10.69 -18.85
N SER A 272 17.06 -11.36 -19.27
CA SER A 272 17.10 -12.46 -20.23
C SER A 272 17.63 -12.00 -21.59
N GLU A 273 17.08 -10.92 -22.14
CA GLU A 273 17.47 -10.34 -23.43
C GLU A 273 18.92 -9.84 -23.40
N THR A 274 19.35 -9.24 -22.29
CA THR A 274 20.74 -8.80 -22.10
C THR A 274 21.69 -10.00 -22.05
N ARG A 275 21.34 -11.06 -21.32
CA ARG A 275 22.14 -12.29 -21.25
C ARG A 275 22.24 -12.96 -22.61
N PHE A 276 21.13 -13.04 -23.34
CA PHE A 276 21.10 -13.59 -24.69
C PHE A 276 21.99 -12.79 -25.65
N SER A 277 21.89 -11.46 -25.62
CA SER A 277 22.70 -10.56 -26.46
C SER A 277 24.20 -10.70 -26.16
N LEU A 278 24.58 -10.72 -24.88
CA LEU A 278 25.97 -10.91 -24.47
C LEU A 278 26.49 -12.30 -24.85
N PHE A 279 25.67 -13.34 -24.70
CA PHE A 279 26.00 -14.69 -25.15
C PHE A 279 26.24 -14.73 -26.66
N ALA A 280 25.35 -14.14 -27.46
CA ALA A 280 25.48 -14.07 -28.91
C ALA A 280 26.79 -13.36 -29.34
N ILE A 281 27.12 -12.22 -28.72
CA ILE A 281 28.38 -11.50 -28.96
C ILE A 281 29.58 -12.40 -28.63
N THR A 282 29.53 -13.07 -27.47
CA THR A 282 30.59 -13.98 -27.02
C THR A 282 30.79 -15.14 -28.01
N THR A 283 29.69 -15.73 -28.50
CA THR A 283 29.73 -16.80 -29.50
C THR A 283 30.31 -16.32 -30.83
N VAL A 284 29.89 -15.15 -31.33
CA VAL A 284 30.41 -14.58 -32.58
C VAL A 284 31.91 -14.32 -32.49
N ILE A 285 32.38 -13.72 -31.39
CA ILE A 285 33.81 -13.49 -31.16
C ILE A 285 34.56 -14.83 -31.04
N GLY A 286 33.98 -15.82 -30.35
CA GLY A 286 34.56 -17.17 -30.27
C GLY A 286 34.72 -17.81 -31.65
N VAL A 287 33.68 -17.77 -32.49
CA VAL A 287 33.71 -18.31 -33.86
C VAL A 287 34.73 -17.58 -34.73
N LEU A 288 34.76 -16.24 -34.69
CA LEU A 288 35.75 -15.45 -35.43
C LEU A 288 37.19 -15.78 -34.99
N THR A 289 37.43 -15.92 -33.69
CA THR A 289 38.74 -16.29 -33.14
C THR A 289 39.18 -17.66 -33.66
N VAL A 290 38.26 -18.63 -33.72
CA VAL A 290 38.52 -19.96 -34.28
C VAL A 290 38.80 -19.87 -35.78
N LEU A 291 38.01 -19.11 -36.55
CA LEU A 291 38.22 -18.95 -38.00
C LEU A 291 39.58 -18.32 -38.32
N VAL A 292 39.95 -17.22 -37.64
CA VAL A 292 41.24 -16.54 -37.82
C VAL A 292 42.42 -17.43 -37.44
N SER A 293 42.24 -18.38 -36.51
CA SER A 293 43.31 -19.30 -36.13
C SER A 293 43.44 -20.53 -37.04
N TYR A 294 42.42 -20.81 -37.88
CA TYR A 294 42.46 -21.85 -38.91
C TYR A 294 42.89 -21.36 -40.30
N GLY A 295 42.62 -20.10 -40.64
CA GLY A 295 43.06 -19.45 -41.90
C GLY A 295 44.52 -18.99 -41.83
#